data_AF-A0AAU2M541-F1
#
_entry.id   AF-A0AAU2M541-F1
#
_cell.length_a   1.000
_cell.length_b   1.000
_cell.length_c   1.000
_cell.angle_alpha   90.00
_cell.angle_beta   90.00
_cell.angle_gamma   90.00
#
_symmetry.space_group_name_H-M   'P 1'
#
loop_
_entity.id
_entity.type
_entity.pdbx_description
1 polymer ?
#
loop_
_entity_poly.entity_id
_entity_poly.type
_entity_poly.pdbx_seq_one_letter_code
_entity_poly.pdbx_strand_id
1 'polypeptide(L)'
;MAEPDRRLVQTAVIGNAASGLGIVLPQEAEELRRLRRRHPAYTYWCGTQLGGCGGKLSDRLYVDKVCHFAHAPHTSCHREANGANGADHLFIKQDLALWARRSGVGARAVLRDQGSGPGDAVDFRVRDSRQRVRFQFRRLTHPEWRSASEELERDAASLDWVFGPGSAHPETMEEMYGRTGHVLRFRFETQGVARSIRIRAEEGWSSTDWVPLDACAMTPEGLRVPGVERRPRASRRPVVETAPEPSAVAPGPRSTAGPARRSGPRTSPLVRKVQRLVDELNALAASADADVRTKAERLDREAAGWIERYGRLTGPDYWSGKATKVAAQGDGLARRLEKLARSLG
;
A
#
# COMPACT_ATOMS: atom_id res chain seq x y z
N MET A 1 2.65 -13.85 -21.82
CA MET A 1 3.80 -13.04 -21.38
C MET A 1 4.98 -13.99 -21.20
N ALA A 2 6.21 -13.58 -21.49
CA ALA A 2 7.37 -14.38 -21.09
C ALA A 2 7.51 -14.37 -19.56
N GLU A 3 7.90 -15.48 -18.94
CA GLU A 3 8.29 -15.48 -17.52
C GLU A 3 9.64 -14.73 -17.41
N PRO A 4 9.80 -13.79 -16.46
CA PRO A 4 11.04 -13.03 -16.32
C PRO A 4 12.19 -13.95 -15.95
N ASP A 5 13.32 -13.88 -16.67
CA ASP A 5 14.48 -14.75 -16.41
C ASP A 5 15.00 -14.55 -14.98
N ARG A 6 14.78 -15.56 -14.15
CA ARG A 6 15.05 -15.58 -12.71
C ARG A 6 16.55 -15.64 -12.40
N ARG A 7 17.40 -15.82 -13.42
CA ARG A 7 18.86 -15.70 -13.35
C ARG A 7 19.34 -14.24 -13.32
N LEU A 8 18.53 -13.31 -13.82
CA LEU A 8 18.90 -11.90 -13.92
C LEU A 8 18.60 -11.16 -12.61
N VAL A 9 19.58 -10.41 -12.09
CA VAL A 9 19.39 -9.61 -10.87
C VAL A 9 18.59 -8.35 -11.22
N GLN A 10 17.34 -8.30 -10.76
CA GLN A 10 16.40 -7.21 -11.03
C GLN A 10 16.35 -6.16 -9.91
N THR A 11 16.91 -6.46 -8.74
CA THR A 11 16.84 -5.61 -7.54
C THR A 11 18.21 -5.35 -6.91
N ALA A 12 18.40 -4.12 -6.43
CA ALA A 12 19.60 -3.65 -5.73
C ALA A 12 19.23 -2.71 -4.57
N VAL A 13 20.23 -2.25 -3.82
CA VAL A 13 20.08 -1.10 -2.90
C VAL A 13 20.91 0.10 -3.38
N ILE A 14 20.44 1.31 -3.08
CA ILE A 14 21.05 2.57 -3.51
C ILE A 14 22.06 3.05 -2.44
N GLY A 15 23.25 3.47 -2.89
CA GLY A 15 24.22 4.24 -2.09
C GLY A 15 25.34 3.41 -1.47
N ASN A 16 25.00 2.37 -0.69
CA ASN A 16 25.97 1.44 -0.10
C ASN A 16 25.33 0.08 0.22
N ALA A 17 26.16 -0.94 0.46
CA ALA A 17 25.76 -2.33 0.72
C ALA A 17 24.83 -2.54 1.94
N ALA A 18 24.85 -1.65 2.94
CA ALA A 18 24.01 -1.72 4.14
C ALA A 18 22.72 -0.89 4.03
N SER A 19 22.51 -0.20 2.90
CA SER A 19 21.36 0.67 2.65
C SER A 19 20.03 -0.07 2.70
N GLY A 20 19.01 0.56 3.29
CA GLY A 20 17.63 0.08 3.27
C GLY A 20 16.82 0.60 2.08
N LEU A 21 17.42 1.38 1.18
CA LEU A 21 16.74 1.97 0.01
C LEU A 21 16.82 1.02 -1.18
N GLY A 22 15.82 0.15 -1.31
CA GLY A 22 15.69 -0.78 -2.44
C GLY A 22 15.36 -0.08 -3.76
N ILE A 23 15.76 -0.69 -4.88
CA ILE A 23 15.38 -0.28 -6.24
C ILE A 23 15.19 -1.52 -7.14
N VAL A 24 14.13 -1.49 -7.96
CA VAL A 24 13.98 -2.39 -9.11
C VAL A 24 14.57 -1.69 -10.33
N LEU A 25 15.42 -2.37 -11.10
CA LEU A 25 15.89 -1.83 -12.37
C LEU A 25 14.76 -1.90 -13.41
N PRO A 26 14.50 -0.82 -14.18
CA PRO A 26 13.60 -0.93 -15.31
C PRO A 26 14.14 -1.92 -16.34
N GLN A 27 13.28 -2.83 -16.80
CA GLN A 27 13.62 -3.83 -17.80
C GLN A 27 13.79 -3.21 -19.19
N GLU A 28 13.04 -2.14 -19.46
CA GLU A 28 13.02 -1.42 -20.73
C GLU A 28 14.16 -0.41 -20.87
N ALA A 29 14.82 -0.46 -22.03
CA ALA A 29 16.01 0.34 -22.34
C ALA A 29 15.82 1.84 -22.07
N GLU A 30 14.71 2.42 -22.55
CA GLU A 30 14.45 3.85 -22.40
C GLU A 30 13.99 4.23 -21.00
N GLU A 31 13.44 3.29 -20.21
CA GLU A 31 13.18 3.53 -18.79
C GLU A 31 14.48 3.57 -17.98
N LEU A 32 15.43 2.70 -18.31
CA LEU A 32 16.77 2.77 -17.71
C LEU A 32 17.51 4.05 -18.13
N ARG A 33 17.41 4.49 -19.40
CA ARG A 33 17.94 5.81 -19.80
C ARG A 33 17.24 6.96 -19.06
N ARG A 34 15.92 6.91 -18.84
CA ARG A 34 15.18 7.88 -18.00
C ARG A 34 15.68 7.88 -16.55
N LEU A 35 15.89 6.72 -15.94
CA LEU A 35 16.43 6.56 -14.59
C LEU A 35 17.83 7.19 -14.48
N ARG A 36 18.77 6.80 -15.36
CA ARG A 36 20.14 7.35 -15.41
C ARG A 36 20.16 8.88 -15.52
N ARG A 37 19.39 9.46 -16.46
CA ARG A 37 19.32 10.93 -16.65
C ARG A 37 18.74 11.66 -15.44
N ARG A 38 17.84 11.03 -14.67
CA ARG A 38 17.17 11.63 -13.51
C ARG A 38 17.96 11.46 -12.21
N HIS A 39 18.80 10.43 -12.11
CA HIS A 39 19.55 10.05 -10.91
C HIS A 39 21.02 9.69 -11.21
N PRO A 40 21.82 10.62 -11.79
CA PRO A 40 23.18 10.31 -12.26
C PRO A 40 24.17 9.93 -11.15
N ALA A 41 23.88 10.26 -9.90
CA ALA A 41 24.71 9.95 -8.73
C ALA A 41 24.36 8.63 -8.03
N TYR A 42 23.38 7.85 -8.53
CA TYR A 42 23.03 6.58 -7.91
C TYR A 42 24.13 5.52 -8.11
N THR A 43 24.57 4.92 -7.00
CA THR A 43 25.38 3.70 -7.01
C THR A 43 24.54 2.53 -6.55
N TYR A 44 24.67 1.39 -7.23
CA TYR A 44 23.87 0.19 -6.98
C TYR A 44 24.72 -0.88 -6.29
N TRP A 45 24.13 -1.59 -5.33
CA TRP A 45 24.82 -2.59 -4.52
C TRP A 45 23.95 -3.83 -4.32
N CYS A 46 24.59 -5.00 -4.28
CA CYS A 46 23.97 -6.28 -3.93
C CYS A 46 23.79 -6.33 -2.41
N GLY A 47 22.84 -5.54 -1.91
CA GLY A 47 22.75 -5.17 -0.50
C GLY A 47 22.63 -6.36 0.45
N THR A 48 23.26 -6.27 1.62
CA THR A 48 23.21 -7.32 2.65
C THR A 48 21.79 -7.54 3.14
N GLN A 49 20.99 -6.46 3.26
CA GLN A 49 19.55 -6.55 3.56
C GLN A 49 18.73 -7.22 2.44
N LEU A 50 19.29 -7.57 1.28
CA LEU A 50 18.66 -8.35 0.21
C LEU A 50 19.12 -9.83 0.17
N GLY A 51 19.89 -10.29 1.17
CA GLY A 51 20.64 -11.55 1.09
C GLY A 51 21.79 -11.49 0.07
N GLY A 52 22.26 -10.29 -0.30
CA GLY A 52 23.33 -10.08 -1.26
C GLY A 52 24.73 -10.07 -0.64
N CYS A 53 25.75 -10.34 -1.45
CA CYS A 53 27.16 -10.41 -1.03
C CYS A 53 27.80 -9.05 -0.65
N GLY A 54 27.05 -7.95 -0.67
CA GLY A 54 27.56 -6.60 -0.44
C GLY A 54 28.36 -6.00 -1.59
N GLY A 55 28.61 -6.74 -2.67
CA GLY A 55 29.34 -6.25 -3.85
C GLY A 55 28.63 -5.11 -4.58
N LYS A 56 29.41 -4.20 -5.19
CA LYS A 56 28.87 -3.13 -6.05
C LYS A 56 28.34 -3.73 -7.36
N LEU A 57 27.21 -3.21 -7.85
CA LEU A 57 26.54 -3.64 -9.07
C LEU A 57 26.70 -2.61 -10.18
N SER A 58 26.77 -3.11 -11.41
CA SER A 58 26.60 -2.37 -12.66
C SER A 58 25.19 -2.57 -13.20
N ASP A 59 24.54 -1.54 -13.73
CA ASP A 59 23.28 -1.68 -14.46
C ASP A 59 23.56 -1.89 -15.96
N ARG A 60 23.07 -3.00 -16.52
CA ARG A 60 23.28 -3.38 -17.91
C ARG A 60 22.11 -2.90 -18.76
N LEU A 61 22.40 -1.89 -19.58
CA LEU A 61 21.51 -1.37 -20.61
C LEU A 61 21.60 -2.22 -21.87
N TYR A 62 20.54 -2.97 -22.15
CA TYR A 62 20.33 -3.68 -23.42
C TYR A 62 19.19 -3.02 -24.21
N VAL A 63 19.10 -3.33 -25.51
CA VAL A 63 17.99 -2.88 -26.39
C VAL A 63 17.26 -4.05 -27.04
N ASP A 64 17.88 -5.23 -27.01
CA ASP A 64 17.47 -6.52 -27.53
C ASP A 64 17.01 -7.50 -26.42
N LYS A 65 17.31 -7.16 -25.16
CA LYS A 65 17.18 -8.03 -23.98
C LYS A 65 16.75 -7.22 -22.75
N VAL A 66 16.25 -7.93 -21.73
CA VAL A 66 15.89 -7.36 -20.43
C VAL A 66 17.10 -6.72 -19.75
N CYS A 67 16.98 -5.43 -19.43
CA CYS A 67 17.98 -4.73 -18.61
C CYS A 67 18.02 -5.32 -17.19
N HIS A 68 19.22 -5.47 -16.63
CA HIS A 68 19.44 -6.11 -15.33
C HIS A 68 20.69 -5.57 -14.63
N PHE A 69 20.76 -5.74 -13.31
CA PHE A 69 22.00 -5.55 -12.57
C PHE A 69 22.96 -6.73 -12.79
N ALA A 70 24.25 -6.44 -12.83
CA ALA A 70 25.31 -7.44 -12.92
C ALA A 70 26.44 -7.09 -11.94
N HIS A 71 26.97 -8.12 -11.27
CA HIS A 71 28.20 -8.03 -10.49
C HIS A 71 29.42 -7.78 -11.40
N ALA A 72 30.58 -7.51 -10.80
CA ALA A 72 31.85 -7.61 -11.50
C ALA A 72 32.15 -9.08 -11.87
N PRO A 73 32.92 -9.35 -12.93
CA PRO A 73 33.40 -10.70 -13.24
C PRO A 73 34.03 -11.40 -12.03
N HIS A 74 33.91 -12.72 -11.96
CA HIS A 74 34.44 -13.56 -10.87
C HIS A 74 33.87 -13.30 -9.45
N THR A 75 32.85 -12.45 -9.29
CA THR A 75 32.15 -12.28 -8.01
C THR A 75 31.28 -13.50 -7.71
N SER A 76 31.60 -14.26 -6.65
CA SER A 76 30.69 -15.25 -6.08
C SER A 76 29.55 -14.58 -5.31
N CYS A 77 28.31 -15.01 -5.54
CA CYS A 77 27.14 -14.49 -4.83
C CYS A 77 26.07 -15.58 -4.71
N HIS A 78 25.67 -15.89 -3.47
CA HIS A 78 24.68 -16.94 -3.17
C HIS A 78 23.25 -16.38 -2.99
N ARG A 79 22.97 -15.20 -3.57
CA ARG A 79 21.66 -14.57 -3.47
C ARG A 79 20.65 -15.32 -4.35
N GLU A 80 19.65 -15.92 -3.72
CA GLU A 80 18.57 -16.64 -4.41
C GLU A 80 17.50 -15.69 -4.97
N ALA A 81 17.14 -14.66 -4.20
CA ALA A 81 16.03 -13.75 -4.48
C ALA A 81 16.38 -12.67 -5.53
N ASN A 82 16.65 -13.08 -6.77
CA ASN A 82 17.13 -12.19 -7.82
C ASN A 82 16.03 -11.39 -8.55
N GLY A 83 14.77 -11.82 -8.46
CA GLY A 83 13.63 -11.16 -9.12
C GLY A 83 13.26 -9.77 -8.57
N ALA A 84 12.28 -9.12 -9.22
CA ALA A 84 11.76 -7.82 -8.80
C ALA A 84 11.11 -7.84 -7.40
N ASN A 85 10.64 -9.00 -6.95
CA ASN A 85 10.11 -9.24 -5.61
C ASN A 85 11.20 -9.42 -4.53
N GLY A 86 12.46 -9.62 -4.92
CA GLY A 86 13.58 -9.87 -4.00
C GLY A 86 14.01 -8.68 -3.13
N ALA A 87 13.25 -7.59 -3.14
CA ALA A 87 13.42 -6.40 -2.32
C ALA A 87 12.09 -5.89 -1.70
N ASP A 88 11.01 -6.69 -1.75
CA ASP A 88 9.67 -6.27 -1.31
C ASP A 88 9.59 -5.89 0.18
N HIS A 89 10.38 -6.57 1.01
CA HIS A 89 10.57 -6.25 2.43
C HIS A 89 11.29 -4.91 2.65
N LEU A 90 12.08 -4.42 1.69
CA LEU A 90 12.64 -3.06 1.74
C LEU A 90 11.61 -2.01 1.31
N PHE A 91 10.87 -2.28 0.22
CA PHE A 91 9.82 -1.37 -0.25
C PHE A 91 8.73 -1.18 0.82
N ILE A 92 8.25 -2.27 1.45
CA ILE A 92 7.26 -2.14 2.53
C ILE A 92 7.81 -1.42 3.76
N LYS A 93 9.07 -1.66 4.15
CA LYS A 93 9.73 -0.96 5.26
C LYS A 93 9.80 0.55 5.01
N GLN A 94 10.04 0.94 3.76
CA GLN A 94 10.05 2.34 3.31
C GLN A 94 8.63 2.93 3.26
N ASP A 95 7.65 2.24 2.67
CA ASP A 95 6.24 2.66 2.59
C ASP A 95 5.62 2.81 3.98
N LEU A 96 5.84 1.84 4.88
CA LEU A 96 5.42 1.91 6.29
C LEU A 96 6.05 3.08 7.05
N ALA A 97 7.34 3.36 6.80
CA ALA A 97 8.01 4.50 7.43
C ALA A 97 7.51 5.86 6.88
N LEU A 98 7.11 5.92 5.60
CA LEU A 98 6.47 7.08 4.98
C LEU A 98 5.05 7.29 5.52
N TRP A 99 4.24 6.23 5.56
CA TRP A 99 2.88 6.22 6.08
C TRP A 99 2.84 6.63 7.57
N ALA A 100 3.69 6.05 8.41
CA ALA A 100 3.82 6.44 9.82
C ALA A 100 4.03 7.96 9.99
N ARG A 101 4.93 8.56 9.20
CA ARG A 101 5.16 10.01 9.21
C ARG A 101 3.97 10.82 8.70
N ARG A 102 3.29 10.36 7.64
CA ARG A 102 2.10 11.04 7.08
C ARG A 102 0.89 11.00 8.03
N SER A 103 0.70 9.89 8.73
CA SER A 103 -0.41 9.67 9.65
C SER A 103 -0.13 10.13 11.09
N GLY A 104 1.03 10.73 11.37
CA GLY A 104 1.42 11.17 12.72
C GLY A 104 1.67 10.03 13.71
N VAL A 105 1.77 8.78 13.25
CA VAL A 105 1.89 7.60 14.11
C VAL A 105 3.34 7.38 14.52
N GLY A 106 3.61 7.35 15.82
CA GLY A 106 4.93 7.14 16.44
C GLY A 106 5.51 5.73 16.24
N ALA A 107 5.56 5.19 15.02
CA ALA A 107 5.94 3.80 14.74
C ALA A 107 7.36 3.59 14.18
N ARG A 108 7.78 2.32 14.12
CA ARG A 108 9.02 1.84 13.50
C ARG A 108 8.76 0.53 12.76
N ALA A 109 9.20 0.45 11.50
CA ALA A 109 9.30 -0.81 10.74
C ALA A 109 10.67 -1.48 11.01
N VAL A 110 10.67 -2.79 11.23
CA VAL A 110 11.84 -3.61 11.55
C VAL A 110 11.82 -4.87 10.68
N LEU A 111 12.93 -5.14 9.98
CA LEU A 111 13.09 -6.40 9.23
C LEU A 111 13.29 -7.57 10.19
N ARG A 112 12.81 -8.75 9.81
CA ARG A 112 12.99 -9.99 10.56
C ARG A 112 13.49 -11.09 9.64
N ASP A 113 14.52 -11.77 10.10
CA ASP A 113 15.03 -13.02 9.54
C ASP A 113 14.38 -14.19 10.31
N GLN A 114 14.01 -15.26 9.61
CA GLN A 114 13.45 -16.49 10.17
C GLN A 114 14.17 -17.74 9.63
N GLY A 115 15.43 -17.59 9.20
CA GLY A 115 16.26 -18.67 8.67
C GLY A 115 16.21 -18.81 7.14
N SER A 116 15.47 -17.95 6.44
CA SER A 116 15.53 -17.84 4.97
C SER A 116 16.04 -16.46 4.49
N GLY A 117 16.35 -15.55 5.41
CA GLY A 117 17.09 -14.32 5.14
C GLY A 117 16.40 -13.05 5.66
N PRO A 118 17.05 -11.87 5.50
CA PRO A 118 16.65 -10.61 6.13
C PRO A 118 15.34 -9.98 5.63
N GLY A 119 14.53 -10.72 4.88
CA GLY A 119 13.24 -10.30 4.32
C GLY A 119 12.06 -11.19 4.69
N ASP A 120 12.24 -12.22 5.53
CA ASP A 120 11.19 -13.20 5.87
C ASP A 120 9.92 -12.57 6.46
N ALA A 121 10.07 -11.48 7.21
CA ALA A 121 8.97 -10.61 7.61
C ALA A 121 9.38 -9.16 7.90
N VAL A 122 8.37 -8.29 8.02
CA VAL A 122 8.52 -6.91 8.52
C VAL A 122 7.54 -6.66 9.67
N ASP A 123 8.09 -6.39 10.86
CA ASP A 123 7.35 -5.99 12.04
C ASP A 123 7.17 -4.47 12.04
N PHE A 124 5.94 -3.99 12.00
CA PHE A 124 5.59 -2.59 12.25
C PHE A 124 5.11 -2.44 13.69
N ARG A 125 5.86 -1.70 14.51
CA ARG A 125 5.57 -1.50 15.93
C ARG A 125 5.28 -0.03 16.21
N VAL A 126 4.11 0.27 16.79
CA VAL A 126 3.80 1.59 17.34
C VAL A 126 4.49 1.69 18.71
N ARG A 127 5.19 2.79 19.00
CA ARG A 127 5.96 2.94 20.24
C ARG A 127 5.05 2.94 21.47
N ASP A 128 4.00 3.75 21.43
CA ASP A 128 3.35 4.25 22.63
C ASP A 128 2.12 3.41 23.06
N SER A 129 1.71 2.46 22.22
CA SER A 129 0.47 1.67 22.38
C SER A 129 0.67 0.15 22.40
N ARG A 130 1.92 -0.36 22.37
CA ARG A 130 2.28 -1.79 22.18
C ARG A 130 1.67 -2.45 20.92
N GLN A 131 1.10 -1.70 19.99
CA GLN A 131 0.43 -2.28 18.81
C GLN A 131 1.43 -2.78 17.76
N ARG A 132 1.08 -3.89 17.10
CA ARG A 132 1.93 -4.58 16.13
C ARG A 132 1.16 -4.97 14.87
N VAL A 133 1.76 -4.72 13.72
CA VAL A 133 1.34 -5.32 12.44
C VAL A 133 2.50 -6.13 11.89
N ARG A 134 2.23 -7.38 11.53
CA ARG A 134 3.22 -8.36 11.07
C ARG A 134 3.00 -8.63 9.58
N PHE A 135 3.88 -8.12 8.73
CA PHE A 135 3.85 -8.39 7.29
C PHE A 135 4.72 -9.61 6.98
N GLN A 136 4.07 -10.73 6.66
CA GLN A 136 4.73 -12.04 6.52
C GLN A 136 5.04 -12.34 5.04
N PHE A 137 6.30 -12.66 4.73
CA PHE A 137 6.77 -13.02 3.39
C PHE A 137 7.11 -14.51 3.28
N ARG A 138 7.95 -15.03 4.20
CA ARG A 138 8.23 -16.48 4.28
C ARG A 138 6.93 -17.23 4.55
N ARG A 139 6.68 -18.31 3.81
CA ARG A 139 5.59 -19.24 4.09
C ARG A 139 5.88 -19.96 5.41
N LEU A 140 4.98 -19.79 6.38
CA LEU A 140 5.01 -20.53 7.64
C LEU A 140 4.07 -21.73 7.56
N THR A 141 4.43 -22.82 8.22
CA THR A 141 3.49 -23.86 8.63
C THR A 141 2.55 -23.30 9.72
N HIS A 142 1.39 -23.93 9.91
CA HIS A 142 0.45 -23.50 10.95
C HIS A 142 1.03 -23.55 12.38
N PRO A 143 1.82 -24.58 12.78
CA PRO A 143 2.52 -24.57 14.08
C PRO A 143 3.56 -23.44 14.23
N GLU A 144 4.38 -23.17 13.21
CA GLU A 144 5.32 -22.02 13.22
C GLU A 144 4.56 -20.69 13.42
N TRP A 145 3.47 -20.49 12.67
CA TRP A 145 2.66 -19.28 12.77
C TRP A 145 1.96 -19.15 14.14
N ARG A 146 1.43 -20.25 14.69
CA ARG A 146 0.78 -20.22 16.01
C ARG A 146 1.77 -19.86 17.11
N SER A 147 2.93 -20.52 17.13
CA SER A 147 4.01 -20.21 18.10
C SER A 147 4.51 -18.77 17.98
N ALA A 148 4.73 -18.27 16.75
CA ALA A 148 5.11 -16.88 16.51
C ALA A 148 3.99 -15.88 16.88
N SER A 149 2.72 -16.27 16.75
CA SER A 149 1.59 -15.44 17.20
C SER A 149 1.54 -15.34 18.71
N GLU A 150 1.69 -16.46 19.42
CA GLU A 150 1.76 -16.49 20.88
C GLU A 150 2.95 -15.66 21.42
N GLU A 151 4.12 -15.71 20.77
CA GLU A 151 5.25 -14.84 21.10
C GLU A 151 4.93 -13.36 20.91
N LEU A 152 4.38 -12.99 19.74
CA LEU A 152 4.09 -11.60 19.42
C LEU A 152 2.94 -11.03 20.25
N GLU A 153 1.94 -11.84 20.61
CA GLU A 153 0.79 -11.47 21.44
C GLU A 153 1.16 -11.22 22.91
N ARG A 154 2.14 -11.95 23.49
CA ARG A 154 2.62 -11.72 24.88
C ARG A 154 2.99 -10.26 25.17
N ASP A 155 3.50 -9.55 24.16
CA ASP A 155 3.93 -8.15 24.26
C ASP A 155 3.17 -7.20 23.30
N ALA A 156 1.92 -7.50 22.97
CA ALA A 156 1.10 -6.65 22.10
C ALA A 156 -0.29 -6.35 22.67
N ALA A 157 -0.71 -5.08 22.62
CA ALA A 157 -2.10 -4.70 22.90
C ALA A 157 -3.02 -5.10 21.73
N SER A 158 -2.51 -5.00 20.49
CA SER A 158 -3.09 -5.63 19.32
C SER A 158 -1.98 -6.19 18.43
N LEU A 159 -2.23 -7.37 17.86
CA LEU A 159 -1.47 -7.97 16.78
C LEU A 159 -2.40 -8.22 15.61
N ASP A 160 -1.99 -7.78 14.42
CA ASP A 160 -2.61 -8.14 13.14
C ASP A 160 -1.56 -8.73 12.19
N TRP A 161 -1.90 -9.85 11.55
CA TRP A 161 -1.08 -10.49 10.52
C TRP A 161 -1.55 -10.07 9.13
N VAL A 162 -0.61 -9.62 8.29
CA VAL A 162 -0.86 -9.29 6.89
C VAL A 162 0.01 -10.19 6.02
N PHE A 163 -0.60 -11.12 5.29
CA PHE A 163 0.10 -12.19 4.59
C PHE A 163 0.34 -11.84 3.12
N GLY A 164 1.59 -12.00 2.66
CA GLY A 164 1.94 -11.90 1.24
C GLY A 164 1.47 -13.11 0.41
N PRO A 165 1.62 -13.09 -0.92
CA PRO A 165 1.24 -14.19 -1.79
C PRO A 165 1.91 -15.51 -1.36
N GLY A 166 1.13 -16.57 -1.16
CA GLY A 166 1.62 -17.89 -0.77
C GLY A 166 2.18 -18.04 0.66
N SER A 167 2.16 -17.00 1.50
CA SER A 167 2.84 -17.00 2.82
C SER A 167 2.05 -17.63 4.00
N ALA A 168 0.77 -17.98 3.80
CA ALA A 168 -0.09 -18.59 4.82
C ALA A 168 -0.52 -20.01 4.42
N HIS A 169 -0.66 -20.91 5.40
CA HIS A 169 -1.27 -22.23 5.21
C HIS A 169 -2.81 -22.15 5.24
N PRO A 170 -3.55 -23.08 4.60
CA PRO A 170 -5.01 -23.13 4.69
C PRO A 170 -5.52 -23.17 6.14
N GLU A 171 -4.92 -24.01 7.02
CA GLU A 171 -5.30 -24.04 8.45
C GLU A 171 -5.08 -22.68 9.15
N THR A 172 -4.08 -21.91 8.71
CA THR A 172 -3.80 -20.56 9.24
C THR A 172 -4.83 -19.55 8.78
N MET A 173 -5.28 -19.64 7.52
CA MET A 173 -6.38 -18.81 6.99
C MET A 173 -7.67 -19.10 7.75
N GLU A 174 -7.99 -20.38 7.96
CA GLU A 174 -9.17 -20.85 8.68
C GLU A 174 -9.21 -20.37 10.14
N GLU A 175 -8.11 -20.54 10.89
CA GLU A 175 -8.02 -20.03 12.27
C GLU A 175 -8.16 -18.50 12.33
N MET A 176 -7.56 -17.77 11.37
CA MET A 176 -7.68 -16.31 11.28
C MET A 176 -9.10 -15.83 10.95
N TYR A 177 -9.82 -16.53 10.04
CA TYR A 177 -11.24 -16.28 9.79
C TYR A 177 -12.08 -16.53 11.05
N GLY A 178 -11.83 -17.62 11.79
CA GLY A 178 -12.51 -17.90 13.05
C GLY A 178 -12.24 -16.84 14.14
N ARG A 179 -10.97 -16.42 14.30
CA ARG A 179 -10.54 -15.50 15.36
C ARG A 179 -10.85 -14.03 15.09
N THR A 180 -10.94 -13.61 13.83
CA THR A 180 -11.04 -12.17 13.48
C THR A 180 -12.09 -11.85 12.39
N GLY A 181 -12.70 -12.86 11.78
CA GLY A 181 -13.64 -12.72 10.66
C GLY A 181 -12.98 -12.55 9.28
N HIS A 182 -11.68 -12.25 9.22
CA HIS A 182 -10.99 -11.88 7.99
C HIS A 182 -9.50 -12.29 8.01
N VAL A 183 -8.84 -12.19 6.86
CA VAL A 183 -7.38 -12.27 6.74
C VAL A 183 -6.90 -11.01 6.02
N LEU A 184 -5.94 -10.29 6.59
CA LEU A 184 -5.30 -9.18 5.90
C LEU A 184 -4.22 -9.70 4.95
N ARG A 185 -4.16 -9.12 3.75
CA ARG A 185 -3.36 -9.61 2.63
C ARG A 185 -2.67 -8.47 1.94
N PHE A 186 -1.43 -8.68 1.50
CA PHE A 186 -0.72 -7.67 0.70
C PHE A 186 -0.27 -8.20 -0.66
N ARG A 187 -0.10 -7.29 -1.61
CA ARG A 187 0.60 -7.51 -2.89
C ARG A 187 1.39 -6.26 -3.25
N PHE A 188 2.29 -6.39 -4.21
CA PHE A 188 2.97 -5.25 -4.83
C PHE A 188 2.41 -4.97 -6.21
N GLU A 189 2.29 -3.69 -6.52
CA GLU A 189 2.15 -3.19 -7.88
C GLU A 189 3.46 -2.50 -8.29
N THR A 190 3.78 -2.50 -9.58
CA THR A 190 5.02 -1.91 -10.10
C THR A 190 4.71 -1.12 -11.36
N GLN A 191 5.15 0.13 -11.39
CA GLN A 191 4.91 1.08 -12.47
C GLN A 191 6.23 1.83 -12.75
N GLY A 192 6.97 1.37 -13.75
CA GLY A 192 8.36 1.76 -13.98
C GLY A 192 9.24 1.41 -12.77
N VAL A 193 10.03 2.38 -12.29
CA VAL A 193 10.87 2.24 -11.08
C VAL A 193 10.09 2.18 -9.77
N ALA A 194 8.81 2.57 -9.75
CA ALA A 194 8.02 2.64 -8.52
C ALA A 194 7.41 1.26 -8.21
N ARG A 195 7.62 0.77 -6.98
CA ARG A 195 7.05 -0.48 -6.48
C ARG A 195 6.42 -0.22 -5.10
N SER A 196 5.11 -0.43 -5.00
CA SER A 196 4.31 0.04 -3.85
C SER A 196 3.35 -1.04 -3.35
N ILE A 197 3.12 -1.07 -2.04
CA ILE A 197 2.19 -2.01 -1.42
C ILE A 197 0.72 -1.67 -1.69
N ARG A 198 -0.07 -2.70 -1.99
CA ARG A 198 -1.53 -2.73 -1.81
C ARG A 198 -1.91 -3.69 -0.71
N ILE A 199 -2.96 -3.35 0.03
CA ILE A 199 -3.55 -4.17 1.09
C ILE A 199 -5.00 -4.46 0.73
N ARG A 200 -5.50 -5.64 1.11
CA ARG A 200 -6.93 -5.93 1.20
C ARG A 200 -7.24 -6.78 2.44
N ALA A 201 -8.52 -6.89 2.78
CA ALA A 201 -9.00 -8.03 3.56
C ALA A 201 -9.62 -9.08 2.62
N GLU A 202 -9.37 -10.33 2.93
CA GLU A 202 -10.15 -11.48 2.49
C GLU A 202 -11.07 -11.90 3.65
N GLU A 203 -12.28 -12.32 3.33
CA GLU A 203 -13.30 -12.87 4.20
C GLU A 203 -13.78 -14.18 3.53
N GLY A 204 -14.46 -15.08 4.23
CA GLY A 204 -14.69 -16.46 3.74
C GLY A 204 -15.26 -16.60 2.32
N TRP A 205 -16.10 -15.65 1.88
CA TRP A 205 -16.67 -15.60 0.52
C TRP A 205 -16.56 -14.21 -0.15
N SER A 206 -15.88 -13.26 0.51
CA SER A 206 -15.83 -11.83 0.13
C SER A 206 -14.40 -11.31 0.21
N SER A 207 -14.11 -10.19 -0.47
CA SER A 207 -12.83 -9.52 -0.31
C SER A 207 -12.95 -8.05 -0.65
N THR A 208 -12.23 -7.19 0.07
CA THR A 208 -12.21 -5.76 -0.23
C THR A 208 -11.46 -5.48 -1.53
N ASP A 209 -11.73 -4.32 -2.12
CA ASP A 209 -10.90 -3.74 -3.17
C ASP A 209 -9.43 -3.65 -2.70
N TRP A 210 -8.47 -3.74 -3.62
CA TRP A 210 -7.05 -3.57 -3.32
C TRP A 210 -6.71 -2.08 -3.12
N VAL A 211 -6.55 -1.66 -1.86
CA VAL A 211 -6.30 -0.26 -1.49
C VAL A 211 -4.80 0.04 -1.30
N PRO A 212 -4.34 1.29 -1.52
CA PRO A 212 -2.99 1.70 -1.09
C PRO A 212 -2.93 1.79 0.44
N LEU A 213 -1.73 1.67 1.02
CA LEU A 213 -1.51 1.81 2.46
C LEU A 213 -2.02 3.15 3.05
N ASP A 214 -1.96 4.25 2.28
CA ASP A 214 -2.49 5.56 2.71
C ASP A 214 -4.02 5.63 2.84
N ALA A 215 -4.76 4.60 2.39
CA ALA A 215 -6.18 4.45 2.67
C ALA A 215 -6.46 3.64 3.95
N CYS A 216 -5.43 3.00 4.53
CA CYS A 216 -5.52 2.28 5.79
C CYS A 216 -5.22 3.23 6.96
N ALA A 217 -5.83 2.95 8.12
CA ALA A 217 -5.60 3.68 9.36
C ALA A 217 -5.09 2.76 10.46
N MET A 218 -4.25 3.28 11.36
CA MET A 218 -3.97 2.65 12.64
C MET A 218 -5.02 3.16 13.65
N THR A 219 -5.83 2.27 14.19
CA THR A 219 -6.80 2.55 15.27
C THR A 219 -6.38 1.76 16.52
N PRO A 220 -6.90 2.03 17.74
CA PRO A 220 -6.50 1.30 18.95
C PRO A 220 -6.64 -0.24 18.85
N GLU A 221 -7.57 -0.71 18.01
CA GLU A 221 -7.84 -2.13 17.76
C GLU A 221 -6.81 -2.77 16.80
N GLY A 222 -6.05 -1.96 16.04
CA GLY A 222 -5.02 -2.40 15.10
C GLY A 222 -5.12 -1.73 13.71
N LEU A 223 -4.70 -2.45 12.67
CA LEU A 223 -4.76 -1.98 11.29
C LEU A 223 -6.18 -2.08 10.74
N ARG A 224 -6.77 -0.93 10.39
CA ARG A 224 -8.07 -0.83 9.73
C ARG A 224 -7.92 -0.67 8.22
N VAL A 225 -8.48 -1.61 7.47
CA VAL A 225 -8.66 -1.53 6.02
C VAL A 225 -10.09 -1.04 5.73
N PRO A 226 -10.30 -0.12 4.78
CA PRO A 226 -11.64 0.32 4.36
C PRO A 226 -12.50 -0.84 3.82
N GLY A 227 -13.79 -0.83 4.16
CA GLY A 227 -14.74 -1.87 3.75
C GLY A 227 -14.81 -3.10 4.66
N VAL A 228 -14.00 -3.18 5.72
CA VAL A 228 -14.05 -4.26 6.71
C VAL A 228 -14.88 -3.84 7.93
N GLU A 229 -15.87 -4.64 8.29
CA GLU A 229 -16.53 -4.56 9.60
C GLU A 229 -15.90 -5.59 10.54
N ARG A 230 -15.10 -5.13 11.51
CA ARG A 230 -14.54 -6.03 12.52
C ARG A 230 -15.64 -6.54 13.44
N ARG A 231 -15.79 -7.87 13.53
CA ARG A 231 -16.43 -8.49 14.69
C ARG A 231 -15.69 -8.05 15.97
N PRO A 232 -16.39 -7.73 17.07
CA PRO A 232 -15.75 -7.54 18.36
C PRO A 232 -14.91 -8.78 18.71
N ARG A 233 -13.61 -8.61 18.99
CA ARG A 233 -12.79 -9.71 19.52
C ARG A 233 -13.45 -10.12 20.85
N ALA A 234 -13.78 -11.40 21.00
CA ALA A 234 -14.25 -11.92 22.28
C ALA A 234 -13.16 -11.68 23.34
N SER A 235 -13.41 -10.71 24.23
CA SER A 235 -12.50 -10.41 25.34
C SER A 235 -12.36 -11.67 26.19
N ARG A 236 -11.14 -12.17 26.36
CA ARG A 236 -10.84 -13.35 27.18
C ARG A 236 -10.97 -12.99 28.67
N ARG A 237 -12.20 -12.71 29.11
CA ARG A 237 -12.57 -12.57 30.52
C ARG A 237 -12.22 -13.89 31.22
N PRO A 238 -11.73 -13.86 32.47
CA PRO A 238 -11.67 -15.08 33.28
C PRO A 238 -13.10 -15.64 33.40
N VAL A 239 -13.26 -16.93 33.15
CA VAL A 239 -14.54 -17.61 33.29
C VAL A 239 -14.81 -17.80 34.78
N VAL A 240 -15.86 -17.17 35.28
CA VAL A 240 -16.56 -17.60 36.48
C VAL A 240 -17.78 -18.38 35.99
N GLU A 241 -17.84 -19.66 36.31
CA GLU A 241 -18.93 -20.53 35.84
C GLU A 241 -20.23 -20.23 36.59
N THR A 242 -21.34 -20.08 35.86
CA THR A 242 -22.70 -20.34 36.36
C THR A 242 -23.69 -20.43 35.19
N ALA A 243 -24.46 -21.52 35.13
CA ALA A 243 -25.49 -21.85 34.14
C ALA A 243 -26.34 -23.00 34.71
N PRO A 244 -27.47 -23.41 34.09
CA PRO A 244 -28.19 -22.84 32.93
C PRO A 244 -29.58 -22.31 33.42
N GLU A 245 -30.74 -22.18 32.74
CA GLU A 245 -31.31 -22.12 31.37
C GLU A 245 -32.81 -21.64 31.53
N PRO A 246 -33.76 -21.73 30.58
CA PRO A 246 -33.74 -21.69 29.11
C PRO A 246 -34.79 -20.72 28.48
N SER A 247 -34.91 -20.77 27.13
CA SER A 247 -36.08 -20.34 26.31
C SER A 247 -36.25 -18.83 26.04
N ALA A 248 -36.88 -18.38 24.93
CA ALA A 248 -37.61 -19.10 23.88
C ALA A 248 -37.59 -18.39 22.50
N VAL A 249 -37.65 -19.19 21.41
CA VAL A 249 -38.30 -18.96 20.10
C VAL A 249 -37.92 -17.72 19.23
N ALA A 250 -37.78 -17.97 17.92
CA ALA A 250 -37.73 -16.96 16.85
C ALA A 250 -38.87 -17.17 15.84
N PRO A 251 -39.24 -16.13 15.06
CA PRO A 251 -39.33 -16.35 13.61
C PRO A 251 -38.83 -15.17 12.75
N GLY A 252 -38.55 -15.46 11.49
CA GLY A 252 -38.50 -14.49 10.38
C GLY A 252 -39.25 -15.06 9.18
N PRO A 253 -38.98 -14.65 7.93
CA PRO A 253 -38.30 -13.42 7.48
C PRO A 253 -39.23 -12.58 6.57
N ARG A 254 -38.78 -11.40 6.11
CA ARG A 254 -39.36 -10.74 4.92
C ARG A 254 -38.27 -10.22 3.99
N SER A 255 -38.44 -10.53 2.71
CA SER A 255 -37.56 -10.08 1.62
C SER A 255 -38.13 -8.84 0.94
N THR A 256 -37.26 -7.88 0.60
CA THR A 256 -37.53 -6.83 -0.41
C THR A 256 -36.26 -6.67 -1.24
N ALA A 257 -36.40 -6.49 -2.56
CA ALA A 257 -35.30 -6.65 -3.50
C ALA A 257 -35.07 -5.41 -4.39
N GLY A 258 -33.79 -5.08 -4.58
CA GLY A 258 -33.30 -4.18 -5.63
C GLY A 258 -33.26 -2.67 -5.28
N PRO A 259 -32.69 -1.83 -6.16
CA PRO A 259 -32.11 -2.17 -7.47
C PRO A 259 -30.56 -2.21 -7.47
N ALA A 260 -30.00 -2.96 -8.43
CA ALA A 260 -28.55 -2.95 -8.67
C ALA A 260 -28.08 -1.61 -9.26
N ARG A 261 -27.00 -1.04 -8.71
CA ARG A 261 -26.47 0.27 -9.16
C ARG A 261 -25.27 0.09 -10.10
N ARG A 262 -25.42 0.59 -11.33
CA ARG A 262 -24.46 0.39 -12.45
C ARG A 262 -23.04 0.87 -12.11
N SER A 263 -22.05 0.09 -12.53
CA SER A 263 -20.61 0.41 -12.46
C SER A 263 -20.22 1.49 -13.50
N GLY A 264 -20.39 2.76 -13.13
CA GLY A 264 -19.92 3.89 -13.94
C GLY A 264 -18.38 3.99 -14.01
N PRO A 265 -17.82 4.75 -14.98
CA PRO A 265 -16.39 4.93 -15.12
C PRO A 265 -15.75 5.55 -13.86
N ARG A 266 -14.69 4.91 -13.35
CA ARG A 266 -14.06 5.25 -12.05
C ARG A 266 -13.28 6.58 -12.15
N THR A 267 -13.92 7.71 -11.83
CA THR A 267 -13.28 9.03 -11.82
C THR A 267 -12.24 9.19 -10.70
N SER A 268 -11.16 9.90 -11.01
CA SER A 268 -10.02 10.11 -10.09
C SER A 268 -10.46 10.76 -8.76
N PRO A 269 -9.89 10.37 -7.60
CA PRO A 269 -10.12 11.05 -6.32
C PRO A 269 -9.86 12.56 -6.36
N LEU A 270 -8.83 13.01 -7.09
CA LEU A 270 -8.52 14.44 -7.22
C LEU A 270 -9.59 15.17 -8.04
N VAL A 271 -10.07 14.56 -9.13
CA VAL A 271 -11.18 15.10 -9.94
C VAL A 271 -12.45 15.23 -9.10
N ARG A 272 -12.74 14.24 -8.25
CA ARG A 272 -13.87 14.29 -7.31
C ARG A 272 -13.69 15.33 -6.19
N LYS A 273 -12.45 15.67 -5.79
CA LYS A 273 -12.18 16.81 -4.89
C LYS A 273 -12.43 18.15 -5.60
N VAL A 274 -11.88 18.32 -6.81
CA VAL A 274 -12.02 19.56 -7.59
C VAL A 274 -13.50 19.83 -7.93
N GLN A 275 -14.24 18.82 -8.41
CA GLN A 275 -15.67 18.97 -8.71
C GLN A 275 -16.45 19.44 -7.48
N ARG A 276 -16.28 18.76 -6.33
CA ARG A 276 -16.99 19.15 -5.10
C ARG A 276 -16.69 20.59 -4.68
N LEU A 277 -15.43 21.02 -4.76
CA LEU A 277 -15.04 22.40 -4.43
C LEU A 277 -15.59 23.44 -5.43
N VAL A 278 -15.93 23.04 -6.66
CA VAL A 278 -16.65 23.87 -7.63
C VAL A 278 -18.13 23.91 -7.29
N ASP A 279 -18.75 22.76 -7.00
CA ASP A 279 -20.15 22.66 -6.58
C ASP A 279 -20.43 23.51 -5.32
N GLU A 280 -19.55 23.39 -4.30
CA GLU A 280 -19.56 24.18 -3.06
C GLU A 280 -19.37 25.69 -3.32
N LEU A 281 -18.43 26.06 -4.20
CA LEU A 281 -18.18 27.47 -4.54
C LEU A 281 -19.35 28.09 -5.32
N ASN A 282 -19.91 27.38 -6.29
CA ASN A 282 -21.03 27.86 -7.11
C ASN A 282 -22.30 28.05 -6.25
N ALA A 283 -22.52 27.19 -5.25
CA ALA A 283 -23.59 27.37 -4.27
C ALA A 283 -23.40 28.63 -3.41
N LEU A 284 -22.18 28.92 -2.94
CA LEU A 284 -21.88 30.13 -2.17
C LEU A 284 -21.90 31.41 -3.03
N ALA A 285 -21.49 31.34 -4.29
CA ALA A 285 -21.43 32.49 -5.20
C ALA A 285 -22.80 32.91 -5.76
N ALA A 286 -23.84 32.06 -5.62
CA ALA A 286 -25.19 32.34 -6.11
C ALA A 286 -25.83 33.57 -5.44
N SER A 287 -25.56 33.81 -4.16
CA SER A 287 -26.04 34.96 -3.37
C SER A 287 -25.01 36.08 -3.21
N ALA A 288 -23.84 35.98 -3.82
CA ALA A 288 -22.76 36.96 -3.71
C ALA A 288 -22.77 38.02 -4.83
N ASP A 289 -22.04 39.12 -4.62
CA ASP A 289 -21.91 40.23 -5.57
C ASP A 289 -21.32 39.83 -6.94
N ALA A 290 -21.54 40.69 -7.95
CA ALA A 290 -21.16 40.42 -9.35
C ALA A 290 -19.67 40.05 -9.52
N ASP A 291 -18.75 40.79 -8.89
CA ASP A 291 -17.31 40.54 -8.92
C ASP A 291 -16.94 39.16 -8.36
N VAL A 292 -17.65 38.69 -7.34
CA VAL A 292 -17.47 37.34 -6.78
C VAL A 292 -17.98 36.31 -7.78
N ARG A 293 -19.17 36.53 -8.34
CA ARG A 293 -19.82 35.60 -9.27
C ARG A 293 -19.00 35.38 -10.53
N THR A 294 -18.53 36.46 -11.18
CA THR A 294 -17.61 36.40 -12.33
C THR A 294 -16.29 35.70 -11.99
N LYS A 295 -15.80 35.84 -10.75
CA LYS A 295 -14.59 35.16 -10.27
C LYS A 295 -14.81 33.67 -9.99
N ALA A 296 -16.01 33.27 -9.54
CA ALA A 296 -16.44 31.88 -9.44
C ALA A 296 -16.61 31.25 -10.84
N GLU A 297 -17.36 31.88 -11.74
CA GLU A 297 -17.53 31.47 -13.16
C GLU A 297 -16.21 31.31 -13.92
N ARG A 298 -15.16 32.06 -13.53
CA ARG A 298 -13.82 31.90 -14.10
C ARG A 298 -13.09 30.68 -13.55
N LEU A 299 -13.27 30.38 -12.25
CA LEU A 299 -12.72 29.18 -11.60
C LEU A 299 -13.45 27.90 -12.02
N ASP A 300 -14.77 27.98 -12.22
CA ASP A 300 -15.62 26.93 -12.78
C ASP A 300 -15.14 26.53 -14.18
N ARG A 301 -15.02 27.49 -15.11
CA ARG A 301 -14.48 27.23 -16.46
C ARG A 301 -13.03 26.72 -16.44
N GLU A 302 -12.19 27.21 -15.53
CA GLU A 302 -10.82 26.72 -15.35
C GLU A 302 -10.80 25.27 -14.83
N ALA A 303 -11.74 24.90 -13.95
CA ALA A 303 -11.93 23.55 -13.46
C ALA A 303 -12.52 22.62 -14.52
N ALA A 304 -13.55 23.04 -15.26
CA ALA A 304 -14.14 22.28 -16.36
C ALA A 304 -13.09 21.96 -17.44
N GLY A 305 -12.29 22.94 -17.86
CA GLY A 305 -11.19 22.74 -18.81
C GLY A 305 -10.03 21.90 -18.27
N TRP A 306 -9.86 21.81 -16.95
CA TRP A 306 -8.91 20.89 -16.30
C TRP A 306 -9.50 19.46 -16.21
N ILE A 307 -10.79 19.33 -15.89
CA ILE A 307 -11.51 18.04 -15.78
C ILE A 307 -11.69 17.40 -17.17
N GLU A 308 -11.99 18.15 -18.23
CA GLU A 308 -12.07 17.60 -19.59
C GLU A 308 -10.72 17.02 -20.05
N ARG A 309 -9.64 17.76 -19.74
CA ARG A 309 -8.26 17.47 -20.15
C ARG A 309 -7.60 16.37 -19.33
N TYR A 310 -7.98 16.21 -18.06
CA TYR A 310 -7.31 15.29 -17.12
C TYR A 310 -8.25 14.30 -16.39
N GLY A 311 -9.56 14.42 -16.56
CA GLY A 311 -10.56 13.49 -16.01
C GLY A 311 -10.55 12.09 -16.62
N ARG A 312 -9.89 11.93 -17.78
CA ARG A 312 -9.64 10.66 -18.48
C ARG A 312 -8.24 10.07 -18.25
N LEU A 313 -7.41 10.67 -17.37
CA LEU A 313 -6.11 10.07 -17.01
C LEU A 313 -6.33 8.71 -16.33
N THR A 314 -5.76 7.67 -16.92
CA THR A 314 -5.80 6.32 -16.35
C THR A 314 -4.54 6.05 -15.51
N GLY A 315 -4.51 4.92 -14.80
CA GLY A 315 -3.39 4.57 -13.89
C GLY A 315 -1.95 4.70 -14.45
N PRO A 316 -1.67 4.49 -15.75
CA PRO A 316 -0.35 4.71 -16.34
C PRO A 316 0.13 6.17 -16.32
N ASP A 317 -0.76 7.16 -16.47
CA ASP A 317 -0.36 8.57 -16.51
C ASP A 317 0.22 9.07 -15.18
N TYR A 318 -0.15 8.41 -14.06
CA TYR A 318 0.16 8.84 -12.70
C TYR A 318 1.67 8.93 -12.38
N TRP A 319 2.51 8.23 -13.16
CA TRP A 319 3.95 8.12 -12.91
C TRP A 319 4.83 8.68 -14.04
N SER A 320 4.22 9.19 -15.11
CA SER A 320 4.91 9.82 -16.25
C SER A 320 5.53 11.20 -15.95
N GLY A 321 5.46 11.67 -14.70
CA GLY A 321 5.75 13.05 -14.30
C GLY A 321 4.67 14.07 -14.71
N LYS A 322 3.86 13.78 -15.75
CA LYS A 322 2.69 14.60 -16.10
C LYS A 322 1.75 14.73 -14.91
N ALA A 323 1.45 13.62 -14.22
CA ALA A 323 0.54 13.64 -13.09
C ALA A 323 1.08 14.40 -11.87
N THR A 324 2.39 14.51 -11.65
CA THR A 324 2.93 15.40 -10.60
C THR A 324 2.64 16.87 -10.94
N LYS A 325 2.74 17.25 -12.23
CA LYS A 325 2.36 18.59 -12.71
C LYS A 325 0.85 18.81 -12.66
N VAL A 326 0.04 17.82 -13.04
CA VAL A 326 -1.43 17.86 -12.98
C VAL A 326 -1.93 17.90 -11.54
N ALA A 327 -1.32 17.17 -10.61
CA ALA A 327 -1.62 17.22 -9.19
C ALA A 327 -1.25 18.59 -8.60
N ALA A 328 -0.06 19.12 -8.89
CA ALA A 328 0.31 20.48 -8.46
C ALA A 328 -0.63 21.56 -9.02
N GLN A 329 -1.14 21.39 -10.25
CA GLN A 329 -2.18 22.24 -10.83
C GLN A 329 -3.54 22.07 -10.15
N GLY A 330 -3.99 20.83 -9.92
CA GLY A 330 -5.25 20.51 -9.25
C GLY A 330 -5.29 20.95 -7.79
N ASP A 331 -4.18 20.80 -7.06
CA ASP A 331 -4.00 21.31 -5.70
C ASP A 331 -3.89 22.84 -5.68
N GLY A 332 -3.29 23.45 -6.72
CA GLY A 332 -3.26 24.90 -6.90
C GLY A 332 -4.65 25.48 -7.15
N LEU A 333 -5.46 24.80 -7.97
CA LEU A 333 -6.86 25.11 -8.22
C LEU A 333 -7.71 24.88 -6.96
N ALA A 334 -7.56 23.74 -6.27
CA ALA A 334 -8.25 23.44 -5.02
C ALA A 334 -7.94 24.50 -3.94
N ARG A 335 -6.68 24.88 -3.72
CA ARG A 335 -6.32 25.98 -2.80
C ARG A 335 -6.95 27.33 -3.19
N ARG A 336 -7.17 27.59 -4.48
CA ARG A 336 -7.85 28.81 -4.96
C ARG A 336 -9.36 28.76 -4.74
N LEU A 337 -10.00 27.61 -4.99
CA LEU A 337 -11.41 27.36 -4.68
C LEU A 337 -11.65 27.49 -3.16
N GLU A 338 -10.90 26.74 -2.35
CA GLU A 338 -10.96 26.79 -0.88
C GLU A 338 -10.64 28.18 -0.31
N LYS A 339 -9.76 28.97 -0.96
CA LYS A 339 -9.48 30.36 -0.54
C LYS A 339 -10.64 31.30 -0.86
N LEU A 340 -11.35 31.09 -1.97
CA LEU A 340 -12.50 31.93 -2.34
C LEU A 340 -13.74 31.56 -1.51
N ALA A 341 -14.01 30.27 -1.29
CA ALA A 341 -15.11 29.82 -0.43
C ALA A 341 -14.99 30.37 1.00
N ARG A 342 -13.79 30.34 1.61
CA ARG A 342 -13.48 30.98 2.92
C ARG A 342 -13.44 32.51 2.92
N SER A 343 -13.95 33.16 1.86
CA SER A 343 -14.21 34.60 1.83
C SER A 343 -15.68 34.92 1.52
N LEU A 344 -16.55 33.91 1.52
CA LEU A 344 -17.99 33.97 1.22
C LEU A 344 -18.86 33.29 2.29
N GLY A 345 -18.24 32.74 3.33
CA GLY A 345 -18.82 32.16 4.54
C GLY A 345 -17.77 32.08 5.64
#